data_AF-A0A820MZB6-F1
#
_entry.id   AF-A0A820MZB6-F1
#
_cell.length_a   1.000
_cell.length_b   1.000
_cell.length_c   1.000
_cell.angle_alpha   90.00
_cell.angle_beta   90.00
_cell.angle_gamma   90.00
#
_symmetry.space_group_name_H-M   'P 1'
#
loop_
_entity.id
_entity.type
_entity.pdbx_description
1 polymer ?
#
loop_
_entity_poly.entity_id
_entity_poly.type
_entity_poly.pdbx_seq_one_letter_code
_entity_poly.pdbx_strand_id
1 'polypeptide(L)'
;MVLEQEVQVDWPSTVTVTRRFYKNGESEYRLNDVQCRLKDIHNLFLDTGVSTDSYAIIELGMVDDIIKDKENSRRRMLEQAAGITIYKTRKKEAKNKLDATEQDLARIEDLLFEINNQLKTLENQAKKAEKYFEIKKEYKEIAVELAKASLEGFNHTYKELNEQQEIETNKRIQLE
;
A
#
# COMPACT_ATOMS: atom_id res chain seq x y z
N MET A 1 -4.02 42.85 5.67
CA MET A 1 -4.87 43.26 4.53
C MET A 1 -4.84 42.11 3.53
N VAL A 2 -5.74 41.13 3.70
CA VAL A 2 -5.85 39.98 2.80
C VAL A 2 -6.85 40.38 1.73
N LEU A 3 -6.38 40.49 0.48
CA LEU A 3 -7.23 40.77 -0.67
C LEU A 3 -7.96 39.46 -1.01
N GLU A 4 -9.22 39.36 -0.61
CA GLU A 4 -10.15 38.36 -1.16
C GLU A 4 -10.44 38.78 -2.61
N GLN A 5 -9.74 38.13 -3.54
CA GLN A 5 -10.03 38.27 -4.95
C GLN A 5 -11.18 37.31 -5.26
N GLU A 6 -12.42 37.81 -5.24
CA GLU A 6 -13.57 37.10 -5.80
C GLU A 6 -13.30 36.86 -7.28
N VAL A 7 -12.94 35.62 -7.63
CA VAL A 7 -12.91 35.19 -9.02
C VAL A 7 -14.36 35.06 -9.47
N GLN A 8 -14.89 36.11 -10.11
CA GLN A 8 -16.12 35.99 -10.88
C GLN A 8 -15.87 35.01 -12.04
N VAL A 9 -16.32 33.77 -11.86
CA VAL A 9 -16.43 32.81 -12.95
C VAL A 9 -17.68 33.21 -13.73
N ASP A 10 -17.46 33.91 -14.84
CA ASP A 10 -18.51 34.25 -15.80
C ASP A 10 -19.00 32.96 -16.45
N TRP A 11 -20.09 32.39 -15.93
CA TRP A 11 -20.73 31.24 -16.55
C TRP A 11 -21.42 31.72 -17.81
N PRO A 12 -21.16 31.11 -18.98
CA PRO A 12 -21.91 31.48 -20.18
C PRO A 12 -23.41 31.24 -19.93
N SER A 13 -24.24 32.20 -20.33
CA SER A 13 -25.72 32.12 -20.22
C SER A 13 -26.31 30.92 -20.98
N THR A 14 -25.52 30.29 -21.84
CA THR A 14 -25.86 29.11 -22.62
C THR A 14 -24.85 28.01 -22.38
N VAL A 15 -25.33 26.83 -21.99
CA VAL A 15 -24.52 25.61 -21.89
C VAL A 15 -24.74 24.75 -23.13
N THR A 16 -23.66 24.36 -23.80
CA THR A 16 -23.72 23.49 -24.99
C THR A 16 -23.19 22.10 -24.65
N VAL A 17 -24.03 21.08 -24.79
CA VAL A 17 -23.65 19.67 -24.63
C VAL A 17 -23.63 19.00 -26.00
N THR A 18 -22.52 18.34 -26.35
CA THR A 18 -22.36 17.67 -27.65
C THR A 18 -21.94 16.22 -27.44
N ARG A 19 -22.60 15.29 -28.16
CA ARG A 19 -22.16 13.90 -28.30
C ARG A 19 -21.75 13.66 -29.75
N ARG A 20 -20.51 13.21 -29.97
CA ARG A 20 -20.02 12.76 -31.28
C ARG A 20 -19.91 11.24 -31.28
N PHE A 21 -20.50 10.61 -32.30
CA PHE A 21 -20.41 9.16 -32.50
C PHE A 21 -19.53 8.88 -33.70
N TYR A 22 -18.49 8.09 -33.49
CA TYR A 22 -17.52 7.73 -34.52
C TYR A 22 -17.89 6.38 -35.14
N LYS A 23 -17.52 6.18 -36.41
CA LYS A 23 -17.81 4.94 -37.15
C LYS A 23 -17.15 3.69 -36.54
N ASN A 24 -16.10 3.88 -35.74
CA ASN A 24 -15.43 2.83 -34.97
C ASN A 24 -16.23 2.41 -33.71
N GLY A 25 -17.38 3.03 -33.43
CA GLY A 25 -18.22 2.75 -32.26
C GLY A 25 -17.88 3.61 -31.04
N GLU A 26 -16.87 4.47 -31.12
CA GLU A 26 -16.50 5.34 -30.01
C GLU A 26 -17.49 6.51 -29.87
N SER A 27 -17.76 6.90 -28.62
CA SER A 27 -18.56 8.08 -28.29
C SER A 27 -17.69 9.10 -27.56
N GLU A 28 -17.65 10.33 -28.05
CA GLU A 28 -17.02 11.47 -27.39
C GLU A 28 -18.09 12.42 -26.86
N TYR A 29 -17.94 12.87 -25.61
CA TYR A 29 -18.81 13.82 -24.97
C TYR A 29 -18.05 15.13 -24.74
N ARG A 30 -18.71 16.26 -25.02
CA ARG A 30 -18.12 17.59 -24.86
C ARG A 30 -19.10 18.51 -24.14
N LEU A 31 -18.59 19.29 -23.20
CA LEU A 31 -19.29 20.36 -22.49
C LEU A 31 -18.63 21.69 -22.87
N ASN A 32 -19.37 22.59 -23.52
CA ASN A 32 -18.84 23.84 -24.06
C ASN A 32 -17.58 23.64 -24.91
N ASP A 33 -17.63 22.64 -25.80
CA ASP A 33 -16.54 22.19 -26.67
C ASP A 33 -15.30 21.59 -25.97
N VAL A 34 -15.33 21.43 -24.64
CA VAL A 34 -14.28 20.73 -23.89
C VAL A 34 -14.65 19.25 -23.71
N GLN A 35 -13.73 18.34 -24.05
CA GLN A 35 -13.95 16.90 -23.89
C GLN A 35 -14.14 16.53 -22.41
N CYS A 36 -15.18 15.75 -22.11
CA CYS A 36 -15.51 15.31 -20.76
C CYS A 36 -15.99 13.85 -20.74
N ARG A 37 -16.17 13.29 -19.55
CA ARG A 37 -16.70 11.92 -19.40
C ARG A 37 -18.22 11.96 -19.48
N LEU A 38 -18.82 10.83 -19.87
CA LEU A 38 -20.28 10.65 -19.78
C LEU A 38 -20.79 10.90 -18.36
N LYS A 39 -19.99 10.53 -17.34
CA LYS A 39 -20.33 10.79 -15.93
C LYS A 39 -20.48 12.28 -15.64
N ASP A 40 -19.67 13.14 -16.25
CA ASP A 40 -19.72 14.59 -16.00
C ASP A 40 -21.00 15.19 -16.60
N ILE A 41 -21.40 14.74 -17.80
CA ILE A 41 -22.69 15.09 -18.40
C ILE A 41 -23.85 14.59 -17.54
N HIS A 42 -23.80 13.36 -17.04
CA HIS A 42 -24.85 12.83 -16.19
C HIS A 42 -24.97 13.63 -14.88
N ASN A 43 -23.85 14.00 -14.26
CA ASN A 43 -23.81 14.84 -13.07
C ASN A 43 -24.39 16.23 -13.31
N LEU A 44 -24.12 16.84 -14.47
CA LEU A 44 -24.68 18.14 -14.85
C LEU A 44 -26.22 18.09 -14.87
N PHE A 45 -26.79 17.04 -15.44
CA PHE A 45 -28.24 16.89 -15.56
C PHE A 45 -28.91 16.32 -14.29
N LEU A 46 -28.15 15.71 -13.38
CA LEU A 46 -28.64 15.10 -12.15
C LEU A 46 -29.43 16.11 -11.30
N ASP A 47 -28.97 17.36 -11.22
CA ASP A 47 -29.60 18.44 -10.45
C ASP A 47 -30.76 19.13 -11.21
N THR A 48 -30.87 18.90 -12.53
CA THR A 48 -31.93 19.48 -13.37
C THR A 48 -33.21 18.64 -13.42
N GLY A 49 -33.17 17.40 -12.91
CA GLY A 49 -34.28 16.45 -13.00
C GLY A 49 -34.46 15.82 -14.38
N VAL A 50 -33.64 16.19 -15.37
CA VAL A 50 -33.64 15.64 -16.73
C VAL A 50 -32.69 14.45 -16.80
N SER A 51 -33.17 13.24 -16.51
CA SER A 51 -32.43 11.99 -16.73
C SER A 51 -33.09 11.12 -17.81
N THR A 52 -32.45 9.99 -18.16
CA THR A 52 -33.02 8.99 -19.06
C THR A 52 -34.36 8.43 -18.55
N ASP A 53 -34.58 8.48 -17.25
CA ASP A 53 -35.83 8.08 -16.59
C ASP A 53 -36.67 9.32 -16.19
N SER A 54 -36.43 10.47 -16.81
CA SER A 54 -37.18 11.68 -16.50
C SER A 54 -38.63 11.59 -16.98
N TYR A 55 -39.52 12.22 -16.22
CA TYR A 55 -40.90 12.43 -16.64
C TYR A 55 -41.03 13.31 -17.90
N ALA A 56 -39.94 13.98 -18.32
CA ALA A 56 -39.90 14.89 -19.45
C ALA A 56 -39.86 14.15 -20.81
N ILE A 57 -39.51 12.86 -20.82
CA ILE A 57 -39.43 12.05 -22.04
C ILE A 57 -40.31 10.81 -21.82
N ILE A 58 -41.30 10.59 -22.70
CA ILE A 58 -42.21 9.45 -22.61
C ILE A 58 -41.94 8.50 -23.76
N GLU A 59 -41.42 7.31 -23.45
CA GLU A 59 -41.25 6.21 -24.41
C GLU A 59 -42.57 5.45 -24.62
N LEU A 60 -42.71 4.81 -25.78
CA LEU A 60 -43.83 3.89 -26.04
C LEU A 60 -43.81 2.74 -25.02
N GLY A 61 -44.92 2.53 -24.33
CA GLY A 61 -45.05 1.50 -23.29
C GLY A 61 -44.75 1.98 -21.86
N MET A 62 -44.13 3.14 -21.69
CA MET A 62 -43.85 3.71 -20.36
C MET A 62 -45.14 4.01 -19.59
N VAL A 63 -46.18 4.48 -20.27
CA VAL A 63 -47.51 4.72 -19.68
C VAL A 63 -48.11 3.42 -19.15
N ASP A 64 -48.02 2.35 -19.93
CA ASP A 64 -48.47 1.02 -19.56
C ASP A 64 -47.71 0.48 -18.34
N ASP A 65 -46.39 0.67 -18.31
CA ASP A 65 -45.54 0.26 -17.20
C ASP A 65 -45.88 1.01 -15.90
N ILE A 66 -46.21 2.31 -15.97
CA ILE A 66 -46.65 3.11 -14.81
C ILE A 66 -48.03 2.67 -14.32
N ILE A 67 -48.96 2.39 -15.24
CA ILE A 67 -50.31 1.92 -14.90
C ILE A 67 -50.23 0.54 -14.25
N LYS A 68 -49.40 -0.37 -14.79
CA LYS A 68 -49.20 -1.73 -14.28
C LYS A 68 -48.22 -1.81 -13.09
N ASP A 69 -47.57 -0.69 -12.73
CA ASP A 69 -46.51 -0.57 -11.71
C ASP A 69 -45.38 -1.63 -11.85
N LYS A 70 -45.01 -1.90 -13.10
CA LYS A 70 -43.94 -2.85 -13.41
C LYS A 70 -42.63 -2.35 -12.81
N GLU A 71 -41.92 -3.20 -12.06
CA GLU A 71 -40.63 -2.87 -11.43
C GLU A 71 -40.63 -1.62 -10.52
N ASN A 72 -41.77 -1.31 -9.90
CA ASN A 72 -41.98 -0.10 -9.11
C ASN A 72 -41.81 1.20 -9.93
N SER A 73 -42.12 1.16 -11.23
CA SER A 73 -42.08 2.31 -12.15
C SER A 73 -42.80 3.53 -11.59
N ARG A 74 -43.95 3.34 -10.94
CA ARG A 74 -44.73 4.43 -10.33
C ARG A 74 -43.99 5.07 -9.17
N ARG A 75 -43.38 4.25 -8.29
CA ARG A 75 -42.55 4.74 -7.19
C ARG A 75 -41.35 5.51 -7.73
N ARG A 76 -40.65 4.97 -8.73
CA ARG A 76 -39.49 5.65 -9.34
C ARG A 76 -39.87 7.03 -9.90
N MET A 77 -40.99 7.12 -10.63
CA MET A 77 -41.49 8.39 -11.15
C MET A 77 -41.78 9.40 -10.03
N LEU A 78 -42.44 8.97 -8.94
CA LEU A 78 -42.73 9.83 -7.79
C LEU A 78 -41.44 10.27 -7.07
N GLU A 79 -40.47 9.38 -6.91
CA GLU A 79 -39.18 9.69 -6.29
C GLU A 79 -38.35 10.68 -7.12
N GLN A 80 -38.42 10.58 -8.45
CA GLN A 80 -37.82 11.54 -9.37
C GLN A 80 -38.49 12.91 -9.26
N ALA A 81 -39.84 12.94 -9.28
CA ALA A 81 -40.60 14.19 -9.11
C ALA A 81 -40.33 14.86 -7.75
N ALA A 82 -40.09 14.06 -6.71
CA ALA A 82 -39.72 14.54 -5.37
C ALA A 82 -38.23 14.87 -5.22
N GLY A 83 -37.39 14.66 -6.24
CA GLY A 83 -35.94 14.90 -6.17
C GLY A 83 -35.17 13.96 -5.24
N ILE A 84 -35.79 12.87 -4.77
CA ILE A 84 -35.21 11.94 -3.79
C ILE A 84 -34.10 11.08 -4.42
N THR A 85 -34.14 10.88 -5.74
CA THR A 85 -33.17 10.04 -6.47
C THR A 85 -31.72 10.50 -6.23
N ILE A 86 -31.46 11.81 -6.21
CA ILE A 86 -30.13 12.38 -5.97
C ILE A 86 -29.58 11.90 -4.64
N TYR A 87 -30.38 12.03 -3.58
CA TYR A 87 -30.01 11.62 -2.24
C TYR A 87 -29.77 10.10 -2.16
N LYS A 88 -30.64 9.29 -2.77
CA LYS A 88 -30.48 7.83 -2.81
C LYS A 88 -29.19 7.40 -3.52
N THR A 89 -28.88 8.01 -4.66
CA THR A 89 -27.65 7.74 -5.42
C THR A 89 -26.42 8.12 -4.60
N ARG A 90 -26.38 9.33 -4.04
CA ARG A 90 -25.27 9.78 -3.19
C ARG A 90 -25.10 8.91 -1.95
N LYS A 91 -26.20 8.50 -1.30
CA LYS A 91 -26.17 7.58 -0.16
C LYS A 91 -25.58 6.21 -0.54
N LYS A 92 -25.97 5.67 -1.70
CA LYS A 92 -25.45 4.39 -2.20
C LYS A 92 -23.95 4.49 -2.53
N GLU A 93 -23.53 5.55 -3.21
CA GLU A 93 -22.11 5.79 -3.52
C GLU A 93 -21.27 5.96 -2.24
N ALA A 94 -21.77 6.73 -1.27
CA ALA A 94 -21.10 6.92 0.01
C ALA A 94 -20.96 5.60 0.79
N LYS A 95 -22.02 4.78 0.81
CA LYS A 95 -21.99 3.46 1.43
C LYS A 95 -20.96 2.54 0.76
N ASN A 96 -20.94 2.48 -0.57
CA ASN A 96 -19.97 1.66 -1.29
C ASN A 96 -18.52 2.10 -1.02
N LYS A 97 -18.27 3.41 -0.90
CA LYS A 97 -16.95 3.94 -0.52
C LYS A 97 -16.58 3.56 0.91
N LEU A 98 -17.53 3.62 1.85
CA LEU A 98 -17.30 3.21 3.23
C LEU A 98 -16.95 1.73 3.29
N ASP A 99 -17.75 0.87 2.67
CA ASP A 99 -17.55 -0.59 2.63
C ASP A 99 -16.17 -0.94 2.04
N ALA A 100 -15.75 -0.24 0.96
CA ALA A 100 -14.41 -0.41 0.38
C ALA A 100 -13.29 0.04 1.33
N THR A 101 -13.50 1.15 2.04
CA THR A 101 -12.50 1.68 3.00
C THR A 101 -12.35 0.76 4.21
N GLU A 102 -13.44 0.15 4.68
CA GLU A 102 -13.40 -0.85 5.76
C GLU A 102 -12.60 -2.10 5.35
N GLN A 103 -12.75 -2.56 4.10
CA GLN A 103 -11.95 -3.66 3.57
C GLN A 103 -10.46 -3.29 3.47
N ASP A 104 -10.14 -2.08 3.01
CA ASP A 104 -8.77 -1.61 2.96
C ASP A 104 -8.14 -1.50 4.36
N LEU A 105 -8.91 -1.05 5.36
CA LEU A 105 -8.46 -0.97 6.75
C LEU A 105 -8.15 -2.36 7.32
N ALA A 106 -9.04 -3.33 7.13
CA ALA A 106 -8.82 -4.70 7.58
C ALA A 106 -7.51 -5.28 7.01
N ARG A 107 -7.24 -5.04 5.72
CA ARG A 107 -5.98 -5.47 5.09
C ARG A 107 -4.75 -4.78 5.70
N ILE A 108 -4.86 -3.50 6.06
CA ILE A 108 -3.76 -2.77 6.71
C ILE A 108 -3.49 -3.35 8.11
N GLU A 109 -4.54 -3.69 8.86
CA GLU A 109 -4.40 -4.32 10.17
C GLU A 109 -3.68 -5.67 10.09
N ASP A 110 -4.02 -6.50 9.11
CA ASP A 110 -3.34 -7.78 8.85
C ASP A 110 -1.85 -7.59 8.53
N LEU A 111 -1.52 -6.64 7.64
CA LEU A 111 -0.13 -6.31 7.30
C LEU A 111 0.65 -5.80 8.51
N LEU A 112 0.01 -4.96 9.34
CA LEU A 112 0.64 -4.42 10.54
C LEU A 112 0.90 -5.52 11.57
N PHE A 113 0.00 -6.49 11.70
CA PHE A 113 0.21 -7.67 12.53
C PHE A 113 1.40 -8.50 12.04
N GLU A 114 1.49 -8.76 10.73
CA GLU A 114 2.59 -9.50 10.13
C GLU A 114 3.95 -8.80 10.34
N ILE A 115 4.03 -7.49 10.04
CA ILE A 115 5.25 -6.69 10.19
C ILE A 115 5.72 -6.69 11.65
N ASN A 116 4.81 -6.54 12.61
CA ASN A 116 5.15 -6.59 14.03
C ASN A 116 5.74 -7.95 14.44
N ASN A 117 5.22 -9.05 13.89
CA ASN A 117 5.75 -10.38 14.18
C ASN A 117 7.14 -10.60 13.56
N GLN A 118 7.35 -10.10 12.35
CA GLN A 118 8.67 -10.10 11.71
C GLN A 118 9.67 -9.26 12.51
N LEU A 119 9.27 -8.08 12.97
CA LEU A 119 10.11 -7.19 13.78
C LEU A 119 10.56 -7.86 15.08
N LYS A 120 9.65 -8.52 15.82
CA LYS A 120 10.01 -9.28 17.03
C LYS A 120 11.02 -10.37 16.75
N THR A 121 10.88 -11.08 15.62
CA THR A 121 11.82 -12.12 15.22
C THR A 121 13.19 -11.53 14.90
N LEU A 122 13.23 -10.42 14.16
CA LEU A 122 14.46 -9.72 13.79
C LEU A 122 15.18 -9.15 15.02
N GLU A 123 14.44 -8.61 16.01
CA GLU A 123 15.00 -8.16 17.27
C GLU A 123 15.67 -9.30 18.05
N ASN A 124 15.02 -10.47 18.09
CA ASN A 124 15.62 -11.67 18.71
C ASN A 124 16.86 -12.16 17.97
N GLN A 125 16.87 -12.08 16.64
CA GLN A 125 18.04 -12.42 15.82
C GLN A 125 19.19 -11.44 16.08
N ALA A 126 18.91 -10.14 16.17
CA ALA A 126 19.90 -9.11 16.50
C ALA A 126 20.54 -9.36 17.87
N LYS A 127 19.73 -9.62 18.91
CA LYS A 127 20.23 -9.95 20.26
C LYS A 127 21.12 -11.20 20.27
N LYS A 128 20.74 -12.24 19.52
CA LYS A 128 21.57 -13.45 19.39
C LYS A 128 22.89 -13.17 18.68
N ALA A 129 22.88 -12.36 17.63
CA ALA A 129 24.09 -11.98 16.90
C ALA A 129 25.04 -11.14 17.78
N GLU A 130 24.52 -10.17 18.53
CA GLU A 130 25.28 -9.36 19.49
C GLU A 130 25.97 -10.26 20.52
N LYS A 131 25.23 -11.16 21.16
CA LYS A 131 25.79 -12.12 22.12
C LYS A 131 26.83 -13.06 21.51
N TYR A 132 26.63 -13.48 20.25
CA TYR A 132 27.63 -14.26 19.53
C TYR A 132 28.94 -13.48 19.36
N PHE A 133 28.88 -12.20 19.02
CA PHE A 133 30.09 -11.37 18.86
C PHE A 133 30.82 -11.15 20.19
N GLU A 134 30.10 -10.97 21.29
CA GLU A 134 30.68 -10.91 22.64
C GLU A 134 31.44 -12.19 22.98
N ILE A 135 30.77 -13.34 22.89
CA ILE A 135 31.38 -14.66 23.19
C ILE A 135 32.56 -14.93 22.26
N LYS A 136 32.46 -14.58 20.97
CA LYS A 136 33.54 -14.75 20.00
C LYS A 136 34.78 -13.92 20.37
N LYS A 137 34.58 -12.73 20.92
CA LYS A 137 35.67 -11.87 21.39
C LYS A 137 36.35 -12.50 22.60
N GLU A 138 35.59 -12.91 23.61
CA GLU A 138 36.13 -13.59 24.81
C GLU A 138 36.88 -14.87 24.44
N TYR A 139 36.29 -15.70 23.57
CA TYR A 139 36.92 -16.91 23.06
C TYR A 139 38.26 -16.62 22.39
N LYS A 140 38.33 -15.56 21.57
CA LYS A 140 39.58 -15.17 20.90
C LYS A 140 40.65 -14.76 21.91
N GLU A 141 40.29 -14.00 22.94
CA GLU A 141 41.21 -13.58 24.00
C GLU A 141 41.79 -14.79 24.75
N ILE A 142 40.92 -15.69 25.22
CA ILE A 142 41.33 -16.91 25.93
C ILE A 142 42.14 -17.84 25.04
N ALA A 143 41.76 -18.01 23.76
CA ALA A 143 42.49 -18.87 22.82
C ALA A 143 43.91 -18.35 22.56
N VAL A 144 44.10 -17.03 22.47
CA VAL A 144 45.43 -16.43 22.32
C VAL A 144 46.26 -16.62 23.58
N GLU A 145 45.66 -16.47 24.76
CA GLU A 145 46.35 -16.69 26.04
C GLU A 145 46.77 -18.16 26.22
N LEU A 146 45.89 -19.11 25.91
CA LEU A 146 46.19 -20.53 25.92
C LEU A 146 47.31 -20.88 24.94
N ALA A 147 47.29 -20.31 23.73
CA ALA A 147 48.32 -20.53 22.72
C ALA A 147 49.69 -20.02 23.21
N LYS A 148 49.75 -18.86 23.89
CA LYS A 148 50.98 -18.34 24.50
C LYS A 148 51.50 -19.29 25.58
N ALA A 149 50.65 -19.71 26.51
CA ALA A 149 51.05 -20.63 27.59
C ALA A 149 51.56 -21.97 27.05
N SER A 150 50.90 -22.52 26.02
CA SER A 150 51.37 -23.73 25.35
C SER A 150 52.74 -23.54 24.69
N LEU A 151 52.98 -22.38 24.06
CA LEU A 151 54.24 -22.07 23.39
C LEU A 151 55.39 -21.85 24.39
N GLU A 152 55.11 -21.26 25.55
CA GLU A 152 56.07 -21.18 26.67
C GLU A 152 56.46 -22.58 27.18
N GLY A 153 55.48 -23.47 27.35
CA GLY A 153 55.72 -24.87 27.70
C GLY A 153 56.62 -25.58 26.67
N PHE A 154 56.29 -25.46 25.37
CA PHE A 154 57.12 -26.02 24.30
C PHE A 154 58.54 -25.46 24.28
N ASN A 155 58.72 -24.16 24.51
CA ASN A 155 60.04 -23.53 24.57
C ASN A 155 60.88 -24.06 25.75
N HIS A 156 60.25 -24.33 26.89
CA HIS A 156 60.93 -24.93 28.03
C HIS A 156 61.43 -26.34 27.69
N THR A 157 60.54 -27.19 27.17
CA THR A 157 60.91 -28.56 26.73
C THR A 157 61.97 -28.55 25.62
N TYR A 158 61.90 -27.58 24.69
CA TYR A 158 62.90 -27.42 23.64
C TYR A 158 64.28 -27.09 24.21
N LYS A 159 64.36 -26.18 25.19
CA LYS A 159 65.62 -25.86 25.88
C LYS A 159 66.19 -27.06 26.61
N GLU A 160 65.38 -27.78 27.37
CA GLU A 160 65.80 -28.98 28.08
C GLU A 160 66.37 -30.05 27.13
N LEU A 161 65.71 -30.29 25.99
CA LEU A 161 66.21 -31.21 24.98
C LEU A 161 67.55 -30.75 24.39
N ASN A 162 67.70 -29.45 24.15
CA ASN A 162 68.90 -28.89 23.55
C ASN A 162 70.10 -28.97 24.51
N GLU A 163 69.88 -28.71 25.81
CA GLU A 163 70.89 -28.91 26.85
C GLU A 163 71.28 -30.39 26.98
N GLN A 164 70.31 -31.31 26.95
CA GLN A 164 70.60 -32.75 26.93
C GLN A 164 71.42 -33.16 25.71
N GLN A 165 71.09 -32.62 24.53
CA GLN A 165 71.83 -32.88 23.30
C GLN A 165 73.28 -32.37 23.40
N GLU A 166 73.52 -31.18 23.95
CA GLU A 166 74.86 -30.64 24.19
C GLU A 166 75.66 -31.50 25.18
N ILE A 167 75.03 -31.97 26.26
CA ILE A 167 75.67 -32.85 27.24
C ILE A 167 76.09 -34.17 26.58
N GLU A 168 75.20 -34.79 25.80
CA GLU A 168 75.50 -36.05 25.11
C GLU A 168 76.56 -35.88 24.00
N THR A 169 76.56 -34.76 23.27
CA THR A 169 77.62 -34.46 22.30
C THR A 169 78.97 -34.24 22.97
N ASN A 170 79.02 -33.50 24.09
CA ASN A 170 80.26 -33.30 24.85
C ASN A 170 80.82 -34.60 25.44
N LYS A 171 79.97 -35.49 25.97
CA LYS A 171 80.39 -36.84 26.42
C LYS A 171 80.98 -37.65 25.27
N ARG A 172 80.37 -37.56 24.09
CA ARG A 172 80.83 -38.28 22.89
C ARG A 172 82.21 -37.79 22.44
N ILE A 173 82.43 -36.47 22.47
CA ILE A 173 83.73 -35.85 22.16
C ILE A 173 84.81 -36.22 23.19
N GLN A 174 84.46 -36.45 24.46
CA GLN A 174 85.42 -36.89 25.49
C GLN A 174 85.80 -38.39 25.40
N LEU A 175 85.03 -39.19 24.65
CA LEU A 175 85.27 -40.62 24.46
C LEU A 175 86.06 -40.94 23.18
N GLU A 176 86.19 -39.96 22.27
CA GLU A 176 87.08 -40.00 21.09
C GLU A 176 88.47 -39.43 21.42
#